data_AF-A0A3M2T239-F1
#
_entry.id   AF-A0A3M2T239-F1
#
_cell.length_a   1.000
_cell.length_b   1.000
_cell.length_c   1.000
_cell.angle_alpha   90.00
_cell.angle_beta   90.00
_cell.angle_gamma   90.00
#
_symmetry.space_group_name_H-M   'P 1'
#
loop_
_entity.id
_entity.type
_entity.pdbx_description
1 polymer ?
#
loop_
_entity_poly.entity_id
_entity_poly.type
_entity_poly.pdbx_seq_one_letter_code
_entity_poly.pdbx_strand_id
1 'polypeptide(L)'
;MAVIWYGVQSYIGGKCITLMIQSIWPSYANLPNSLPPSAGIDTKHFLSLFLFWLLSLPALWFPVHKVRHLFTVKAYYAPVAAIAFFGWAIARANGIGPIVHQPNSIYGSELAWAVVKGVMTCLGNFAALIMNNPDFSRFSKTPKDAIWAQLFTIPAGFAITSFIGIIVSSSSVVIYGKEIWNPLDLLMKFQEGASSGQRFGIFVISLGFALAQLGTNIAANSVSAGTDMTALFPRYINIRRGSYICAAIGLAMCPWNLVSTSNQFTTYLAAYSLFLSSIAGVMICDYYFVRKGYLEVKGLYSADPSGPYYYDFGLSWRAYTAYICGILINIVGFAGAVGRTVPVGATYVYNLNYFTGSIVAAGVYYALTWLFPIPATSRWWNEVDEDDAQMSEASGQEDGDEENVGREETVIGTKGV
;
A
#
# COMPACT_ATOMS: atom_id res chain seq x y z
N MET A 1 1.38 -5.42 -8.14
CA MET A 1 1.08 -5.43 -6.68
C MET A 1 -0.22 -4.72 -6.37
N ALA A 2 -0.34 -3.43 -6.74
CA ALA A 2 -1.54 -2.64 -6.50
C ALA A 2 -2.85 -3.35 -6.92
N VAL A 3 -2.90 -3.98 -8.09
CA VAL A 3 -4.08 -4.74 -8.56
C VAL A 3 -4.44 -5.93 -7.65
N ILE A 4 -3.44 -6.63 -7.12
CA ILE A 4 -3.64 -7.79 -6.24
C ILE A 4 -4.22 -7.33 -4.91
N TRP A 5 -3.58 -6.33 -4.32
CA TRP A 5 -4.09 -5.69 -3.12
C TRP A 5 -5.47 -5.09 -3.35
N TYR A 6 -5.75 -4.57 -4.54
CA TYR A 6 -7.08 -4.09 -4.87
C TYR A 6 -8.15 -5.17 -4.75
N GLY A 7 -7.87 -6.36 -5.32
CA GLY A 7 -8.76 -7.52 -5.19
C GLY A 7 -8.93 -7.96 -3.74
N VAL A 8 -7.83 -8.14 -3.00
CA VAL A 8 -7.85 -8.57 -1.58
C VAL A 8 -8.65 -7.59 -0.72
N GLN A 9 -8.39 -6.30 -0.86
CA GLN A 9 -9.09 -5.25 -0.14
C GLN A 9 -10.57 -5.19 -0.53
N SER A 10 -10.91 -5.44 -1.80
CA SER A 10 -12.31 -5.54 -2.23
C SER A 10 -13.02 -6.74 -1.59
N TYR A 11 -12.34 -7.88 -1.46
CA TYR A 11 -12.88 -9.06 -0.80
C TYR A 11 -13.14 -8.84 0.69
N ILE A 12 -12.20 -8.20 1.39
CA ILE A 12 -12.39 -7.82 2.80
C ILE A 12 -13.55 -6.83 2.93
N GLY A 13 -13.67 -5.87 2.00
CA GLY A 13 -14.81 -4.95 1.93
C GLY A 13 -16.14 -5.67 1.70
N GLY A 14 -16.14 -6.71 0.87
CA GLY A 14 -17.29 -7.60 0.65
C GLY A 14 -17.74 -8.33 1.91
N LYS A 15 -16.82 -8.74 2.79
CA LYS A 15 -17.17 -9.28 4.11
C LYS A 15 -17.88 -8.23 4.98
N CYS A 16 -17.46 -6.96 4.94
CA CYS A 16 -18.18 -5.88 5.63
C CYS A 16 -19.60 -5.72 5.09
N ILE A 17 -19.78 -5.74 3.76
CA ILE A 17 -21.12 -5.70 3.14
C ILE A 17 -21.97 -6.91 3.55
N THR A 18 -21.36 -8.10 3.68
CA THR A 18 -22.06 -9.30 4.17
C THR A 18 -22.64 -9.06 5.57
N LEU A 19 -21.84 -8.52 6.50
CA LEU A 19 -22.27 -8.20 7.86
C LEU A 19 -23.37 -7.12 7.89
N MET A 20 -23.25 -6.11 7.03
CA MET A 20 -24.25 -5.04 6.89
C MET A 20 -25.60 -5.60 6.41
N ILE A 21 -25.58 -6.41 5.35
CA ILE A 21 -26.81 -7.00 4.78
C ILE A 21 -27.44 -7.96 5.80
N GLN A 22 -26.66 -8.83 6.45
CA GLN A 22 -27.20 -9.73 7.50
C GLN A 22 -27.75 -8.96 8.71
N SER A 23 -27.26 -7.76 8.99
CA SER A 23 -27.73 -6.94 10.11
C SER A 23 -29.12 -6.39 9.86
N ILE A 24 -29.40 -6.02 8.60
CA ILE A 24 -30.72 -5.56 8.16
C ILE A 24 -31.66 -6.76 7.93
N TRP A 25 -31.17 -7.77 7.18
CA TRP A 25 -31.92 -8.96 6.79
C TRP A 25 -31.18 -10.24 7.22
N PRO A 26 -31.51 -10.79 8.40
CA PRO A 26 -30.88 -12.03 8.89
C PRO A 26 -31.03 -13.23 7.95
N SER A 27 -32.07 -13.24 7.09
CA SER A 27 -32.28 -14.27 6.08
C SER A 27 -31.11 -14.40 5.10
N TYR A 28 -30.30 -13.36 4.91
CA TYR A 28 -29.11 -13.40 4.05
C TYR A 28 -28.06 -14.40 4.54
N ALA A 29 -28.04 -14.73 5.83
CA ALA A 29 -27.16 -15.78 6.37
C ALA A 29 -27.47 -17.17 5.78
N ASN A 30 -28.73 -17.42 5.40
CA ASN A 30 -29.24 -18.68 4.87
C ASN A 30 -29.36 -18.69 3.34
N LEU A 31 -28.71 -17.76 2.63
CA LEU A 31 -28.76 -17.71 1.18
C LEU A 31 -28.19 -19.01 0.60
N PRO A 32 -28.97 -19.77 -0.22
CA PRO A 32 -28.51 -21.03 -0.76
C PRO A 32 -27.34 -20.82 -1.72
N ASN A 33 -26.31 -21.65 -1.58
CA ASN A 33 -25.16 -21.56 -2.47
C ASN A 33 -25.51 -22.14 -3.85
N SER A 34 -25.50 -21.29 -4.88
CA SER A 34 -25.72 -21.65 -6.28
C SER A 34 -24.41 -21.83 -7.05
N LEU A 35 -23.25 -21.57 -6.43
CA LEU A 35 -21.93 -21.71 -7.04
C LEU A 35 -21.37 -23.12 -6.85
N PRO A 36 -20.62 -23.65 -7.84
CA PRO A 36 -19.98 -24.96 -7.70
C PRO A 36 -18.93 -24.95 -6.59
N PRO A 37 -18.69 -26.08 -5.89
CA PRO A 37 -17.65 -26.16 -4.86
C PRO A 37 -16.24 -25.77 -5.34
N SER A 38 -15.97 -25.95 -6.64
CA SER A 38 -14.70 -25.55 -7.28
C SER A 38 -14.49 -24.04 -7.36
N ALA A 39 -15.52 -23.21 -7.13
CA ALA A 39 -15.40 -21.75 -7.19
C ALA A 39 -14.59 -21.18 -6.00
N GLY A 40 -14.47 -21.92 -4.90
CA GLY A 40 -13.73 -21.49 -3.71
C GLY A 40 -14.38 -20.34 -2.92
N ILE A 41 -15.62 -19.98 -3.26
CA ILE A 41 -16.40 -18.92 -2.61
C ILE A 41 -17.90 -19.25 -2.63
N ASP A 42 -18.62 -18.89 -1.57
CA ASP A 42 -20.08 -19.02 -1.51
C ASP A 42 -20.77 -17.87 -2.24
N THR A 43 -21.97 -18.14 -2.75
CA THR A 43 -22.83 -17.16 -3.45
C THR A 43 -23.02 -15.87 -2.64
N LYS A 44 -23.24 -15.97 -1.32
CA LYS A 44 -23.42 -14.82 -0.43
C LYS A 44 -22.18 -13.91 -0.38
N HIS A 45 -21.00 -14.51 -0.29
CA HIS A 45 -19.74 -13.77 -0.19
C HIS A 45 -19.35 -13.17 -1.54
N PHE A 46 -19.60 -13.89 -2.64
CA PHE A 46 -19.39 -13.38 -3.98
C PHE A 46 -20.31 -12.20 -4.30
N LEU A 47 -21.60 -12.28 -3.96
CA LEU A 47 -22.54 -11.18 -4.14
C LEU A 47 -22.12 -9.94 -3.34
N SER A 48 -21.74 -10.11 -2.07
CA SER A 48 -21.31 -8.97 -1.25
C SER A 48 -19.97 -8.38 -1.71
N LEU A 49 -19.04 -9.20 -2.22
CA LEU A 49 -17.84 -8.73 -2.92
C LEU A 49 -18.22 -7.90 -4.14
N PHE A 50 -19.09 -8.42 -5.00
CA PHE A 50 -19.52 -7.72 -6.20
C PHE A 50 -20.20 -6.39 -5.88
N LEU A 51 -21.04 -6.35 -4.84
CA LEU A 51 -21.67 -5.12 -4.35
C LEU A 51 -20.63 -4.11 -3.85
N PHE A 52 -19.66 -4.53 -3.03
CA PHE A 52 -18.59 -3.64 -2.57
C PHE A 52 -17.78 -3.09 -3.76
N TRP A 53 -17.39 -3.97 -4.68
CA TRP A 53 -16.67 -3.61 -5.90
C TRP A 53 -17.47 -2.58 -6.72
N LEU A 54 -18.74 -2.85 -7.00
CA LEU A 54 -19.63 -1.97 -7.76
C LEU A 54 -19.79 -0.60 -7.08
N LEU A 55 -20.01 -0.57 -5.77
CA LEU A 55 -20.13 0.65 -4.99
C LEU A 55 -18.82 1.45 -4.89
N SER A 56 -17.67 0.79 -5.08
CA SER A 56 -16.37 1.46 -5.10
C SER A 56 -16.08 2.17 -6.43
N LEU A 57 -16.68 1.74 -7.54
CA LEU A 57 -16.40 2.27 -8.88
C LEU A 57 -16.69 3.77 -9.05
N PRO A 58 -17.77 4.36 -8.50
CA PRO A 58 -17.99 5.81 -8.59
C PRO A 58 -16.90 6.60 -7.88
N ALA A 59 -16.33 6.07 -6.79
CA ALA A 59 -15.28 6.75 -6.05
C ALA A 59 -13.94 6.81 -6.83
N LEU A 60 -13.72 5.89 -7.78
CA LEU A 60 -12.56 5.89 -8.67
C LEU A 60 -12.61 6.99 -9.75
N TRP A 61 -13.80 7.53 -10.03
CA TRP A 61 -13.97 8.54 -11.07
C TRP A 61 -13.35 9.89 -10.66
N PHE A 62 -13.41 10.21 -9.37
CA PHE A 62 -13.00 11.51 -8.87
C PHE A 62 -11.47 11.67 -8.87
N PRO A 63 -10.95 12.85 -9.28
CA PRO A 63 -9.54 13.15 -9.15
C PRO A 63 -9.06 13.03 -7.70
N VAL A 64 -7.83 12.54 -7.51
CA VAL A 64 -7.23 12.28 -6.18
C VAL A 64 -7.35 13.49 -5.24
N HIS A 65 -7.17 14.71 -5.73
CA HIS A 65 -7.29 15.93 -4.92
C HIS A 65 -8.70 16.16 -4.36
N LYS A 66 -9.77 15.74 -5.05
CA LYS A 66 -11.17 15.83 -4.58
C LYS A 66 -11.54 14.70 -3.62
N VAL A 67 -10.85 13.55 -3.70
CA VAL A 67 -11.08 12.41 -2.81
C VAL A 67 -10.69 12.72 -1.35
N ARG A 68 -9.96 13.83 -1.11
CA ARG A 68 -9.62 14.33 0.24
C ARG A 68 -10.80 14.32 1.21
N HIS A 69 -11.99 14.72 0.79
CA HIS A 69 -13.17 14.75 1.69
C HIS A 69 -13.60 13.34 2.13
N LEU A 70 -13.54 12.35 1.24
CA LEU A 70 -13.78 10.95 1.59
C LEU A 70 -12.76 10.46 2.62
N PHE A 71 -11.48 10.83 2.45
CA PHE A 71 -10.43 10.53 3.42
C PHE A 71 -10.67 11.20 4.77
N THR A 72 -11.15 12.45 4.79
CA THR A 72 -11.49 13.17 6.03
C THR A 72 -12.63 12.47 6.78
N VAL A 73 -13.73 12.13 6.10
CA VAL A 73 -14.85 11.40 6.75
C VAL A 73 -14.37 10.04 7.29
N LYS A 74 -13.60 9.30 6.49
CA LYS A 74 -12.94 8.04 6.90
C LYS A 74 -12.11 8.22 8.16
N ALA A 75 -11.30 9.28 8.24
CA ALA A 75 -10.36 9.51 9.33
C ALA A 75 -11.06 9.72 10.68
N TYR A 76 -12.29 10.24 10.70
CA TYR A 76 -13.08 10.35 11.92
C TYR A 76 -13.88 9.07 12.20
N TYR A 77 -14.55 8.53 11.20
CA TYR A 77 -15.52 7.46 11.40
C TYR A 77 -14.86 6.09 11.67
N ALA A 78 -13.80 5.75 10.93
CA ALA A 78 -13.18 4.43 11.05
C ALA A 78 -12.51 4.19 12.42
N PRO A 79 -11.76 5.15 13.02
CA PRO A 79 -11.23 4.97 14.37
C PRO A 79 -12.33 4.85 15.42
N VAL A 80 -13.41 5.64 15.31
CA VAL A 80 -14.56 5.55 16.24
C VAL A 80 -15.21 4.17 16.15
N ALA A 81 -15.42 3.62 14.94
CA ALA A 81 -15.92 2.27 14.76
C ALA A 81 -14.99 1.20 15.36
N ALA A 82 -13.68 1.34 15.20
CA ALA A 82 -12.69 0.44 15.78
C ALA A 82 -12.68 0.48 17.31
N ILE A 83 -12.75 1.67 17.91
CA ILE A 83 -12.83 1.86 19.37
C ILE A 83 -14.15 1.32 19.92
N ALA A 84 -15.27 1.56 19.23
CA ALA A 84 -16.57 1.01 19.61
C ALA A 84 -16.56 -0.52 19.60
N PHE A 85 -15.97 -1.12 18.56
CA PHE A 85 -15.80 -2.56 18.46
C PHE A 85 -14.90 -3.13 19.57
N PHE A 86 -13.78 -2.47 19.85
CA PHE A 86 -12.87 -2.80 20.94
C PHE A 86 -13.57 -2.79 22.30
N GLY A 87 -14.28 -1.71 22.63
CA GLY A 87 -15.02 -1.60 23.89
C GLY A 87 -16.10 -2.68 24.02
N TRP A 88 -16.78 -3.00 22.92
CA TRP A 88 -17.80 -4.06 22.92
C TRP A 88 -17.21 -5.46 23.12
N ALA A 89 -16.07 -5.77 22.48
CA ALA A 89 -15.39 -7.05 22.65
C ALA A 89 -14.92 -7.26 24.10
N ILE A 90 -14.33 -6.23 24.71
CA ILE A 90 -13.90 -6.27 26.12
C ILE A 90 -15.09 -6.47 27.06
N ALA A 91 -16.19 -5.73 26.83
CA ALA A 91 -17.39 -5.86 27.64
C ALA A 91 -17.98 -7.28 27.58
N ARG A 92 -18.01 -7.92 26.40
CA ARG A 92 -18.46 -9.32 26.26
C ARG A 92 -17.50 -10.33 26.91
N ALA A 93 -16.21 -10.06 26.89
CA ALA A 93 -15.20 -10.93 27.51
C ALA A 93 -15.03 -10.70 29.02
N ASN A 94 -15.74 -9.74 29.62
CA ASN A 94 -15.53 -9.29 31.00
C ASN A 94 -14.07 -8.93 31.31
N GLY A 95 -13.35 -8.38 30.32
CA GLY A 95 -11.93 -8.04 30.44
C GLY A 95 -11.16 -8.07 29.11
N ILE A 96 -9.86 -7.81 29.20
CA ILE A 96 -8.92 -7.73 28.05
C ILE A 96 -8.45 -9.09 27.52
N GLY A 97 -9.05 -10.17 28.02
CA GLY A 97 -8.68 -11.55 27.70
C GLY A 97 -7.33 -11.99 28.29
N PRO A 98 -6.88 -13.23 28.00
CA PRO A 98 -5.71 -13.83 28.63
C PRO A 98 -4.37 -13.24 28.16
N ILE A 99 -4.33 -12.56 27.01
CA ILE A 99 -3.08 -12.13 26.35
C ILE A 99 -2.17 -11.27 27.26
N VAL A 100 -2.75 -10.47 28.16
CA VAL A 100 -1.97 -9.57 29.03
C VAL A 100 -1.26 -10.33 30.16
N HIS A 101 -1.76 -11.51 30.52
CA HIS A 101 -1.17 -12.36 31.56
C HIS A 101 -0.56 -13.65 30.99
N GLN A 102 -0.54 -13.81 29.67
CA GLN A 102 0.01 -14.99 29.02
C GLN A 102 1.54 -14.96 29.06
N PRO A 103 2.21 -15.96 29.67
CA PRO A 103 3.65 -16.01 29.69
C PRO A 103 4.20 -16.34 28.30
N ASN A 104 5.42 -15.86 28.01
CA ASN A 104 6.12 -16.21 26.79
C ASN A 104 6.36 -17.72 26.72
N SER A 105 6.11 -18.33 25.56
CA SER A 105 6.38 -19.75 25.31
C SER A 105 7.78 -20.04 24.77
N ILE A 106 8.45 -19.02 24.22
CA ILE A 106 9.77 -19.10 23.60
C ILE A 106 10.79 -18.21 24.32
N TYR A 107 12.04 -18.65 24.35
CA TYR A 107 13.12 -18.00 25.10
C TYR A 107 14.44 -17.93 24.31
N GLY A 108 15.37 -17.09 24.78
CA GLY A 108 16.73 -17.01 24.22
C GLY A 108 16.77 -16.56 22.75
N SER A 109 17.56 -17.25 21.94
CA SER A 109 17.74 -16.91 20.51
C SER A 109 16.46 -17.05 19.69
N GLU A 110 15.59 -18.00 20.04
CA GLU A 110 14.32 -18.21 19.34
C GLU A 110 13.39 -17.00 19.49
N LEU A 111 13.32 -16.44 20.71
CA LEU A 111 12.57 -15.20 20.97
C LEU A 111 13.15 -14.03 20.17
N ALA A 112 14.48 -13.86 20.15
CA ALA A 112 15.13 -12.79 19.40
C ALA A 112 14.80 -12.87 17.89
N TRP A 113 14.88 -14.07 17.31
CA TRP A 113 14.51 -14.29 15.91
C TRP A 113 13.01 -14.14 15.64
N ALA A 114 12.14 -14.46 16.59
CA ALA A 114 10.71 -14.20 16.48
C ALA A 114 10.41 -12.69 16.43
N VAL A 115 11.08 -11.88 17.27
CA VAL A 115 10.98 -10.42 17.24
C VAL A 115 11.43 -9.86 15.89
N VAL A 116 12.59 -10.31 15.39
CA VAL A 116 13.10 -9.91 14.07
C VAL A 116 12.09 -10.24 12.96
N LYS A 117 11.55 -11.47 12.93
CA LYS A 117 10.53 -11.87 11.96
C LYS A 117 9.26 -11.01 12.06
N GLY A 118 8.84 -10.65 13.27
CA GLY A 118 7.71 -9.75 13.50
C GLY A 118 7.95 -8.37 12.87
N VAL A 119 9.10 -7.76 13.14
CA VAL A 119 9.49 -6.45 12.54
C VAL A 119 9.54 -6.53 11.02
N MET A 120 10.11 -7.59 10.46
CA MET A 120 10.24 -7.77 9.01
C MET A 120 8.91 -8.03 8.32
N THR A 121 7.97 -8.69 9.01
CA THR A 121 6.59 -8.87 8.53
C THR A 121 5.88 -7.51 8.43
N CYS A 122 6.04 -6.64 9.43
CA CYS A 122 5.51 -5.28 9.37
C CYS A 122 6.11 -4.47 8.21
N LEU A 123 7.42 -4.57 8.00
CA LEU A 123 8.09 -3.92 6.87
C LEU A 123 7.59 -4.44 5.52
N GLY A 124 7.39 -5.75 5.38
CA GLY A 124 6.81 -6.37 4.19
C GLY A 124 5.39 -5.86 3.88
N ASN A 125 4.56 -5.64 4.90
CA ASN A 125 3.22 -5.06 4.74
C ASN A 125 3.24 -3.64 4.17
N PHE A 126 4.28 -2.85 4.49
CA PHE A 126 4.42 -1.47 4.00
C PHE A 126 5.31 -1.35 2.76
N ALA A 127 5.97 -2.42 2.31
CA ALA A 127 6.89 -2.40 1.17
C ALA A 127 6.28 -1.75 -0.09
N ALA A 128 5.04 -2.11 -0.43
CA ALA A 128 4.37 -1.53 -1.58
C ALA A 128 4.09 -0.02 -1.40
N LEU A 129 3.71 0.38 -0.18
CA LEU A 129 3.44 1.77 0.15
C LEU A 129 4.73 2.62 0.13
N ILE A 130 5.85 2.05 0.56
CA ILE A 130 7.16 2.71 0.50
C ILE A 130 7.54 2.99 -0.97
N MET A 131 7.28 2.04 -1.87
CA MET A 131 7.61 2.17 -3.30
C MET A 131 6.71 3.14 -4.06
N ASN A 132 5.43 3.24 -3.69
CA ASN A 132 4.50 4.16 -4.34
C ASN A 132 4.30 5.48 -3.59
N ASN A 133 5.04 5.71 -2.50
CA ASN A 133 4.98 6.97 -1.75
C ASN A 133 5.15 8.23 -2.63
N PRO A 134 6.02 8.23 -3.67
CA PRO A 134 6.12 9.36 -4.60
C PRO A 134 4.81 9.77 -5.29
N ASP A 135 3.85 8.85 -5.46
CA ASP A 135 2.53 9.15 -6.03
C ASP A 135 1.76 10.17 -5.20
N PHE A 136 2.02 10.21 -3.89
CA PHE A 136 1.38 11.10 -2.92
C PHE A 136 2.26 12.29 -2.57
N SER A 137 3.56 12.06 -2.34
CA SER A 137 4.47 13.13 -1.91
C SER A 137 4.66 14.20 -2.98
N ARG A 138 4.46 13.89 -4.28
CA ARG A 138 4.47 14.89 -5.35
C ARG A 138 3.38 15.97 -5.24
N PHE A 139 2.35 15.73 -4.42
CA PHE A 139 1.29 16.71 -4.15
C PHE A 139 1.54 17.52 -2.87
N SER A 140 2.64 17.26 -2.15
CA SER A 140 3.06 18.04 -0.98
C SER A 140 3.71 19.34 -1.42
N LYS A 141 3.41 20.44 -0.72
CA LYS A 141 4.01 21.76 -1.00
C LYS A 141 5.48 21.83 -0.59
N THR A 142 5.84 21.12 0.47
CA THR A 142 7.23 21.05 0.94
C THR A 142 7.61 19.60 1.27
N PRO A 143 8.90 19.22 1.13
CA PRO A 143 9.37 17.88 1.51
C PRO A 143 9.11 17.53 2.98
N LYS A 144 9.14 18.53 3.87
CA LYS A 144 8.90 18.36 5.31
C LYS A 144 7.48 17.91 5.61
N ASP A 145 6.49 18.35 4.83
CA ASP A 145 5.09 18.02 5.04
C ASP A 145 4.82 16.52 4.83
N ALA A 146 5.50 15.90 3.86
CA ALA A 146 5.41 14.46 3.63
C ALA A 146 6.07 13.65 4.75
N ILE A 147 7.26 14.07 5.20
CA ILE A 147 8.06 13.33 6.19
C ILE A 147 7.35 13.29 7.56
N TRP A 148 6.96 14.44 8.11
CA TRP A 148 6.40 14.51 9.46
C TRP A 148 5.06 13.80 9.57
N ALA A 149 4.20 13.95 8.56
CA ALA A 149 2.92 13.26 8.54
C ALA A 149 3.13 11.74 8.60
N GLN A 150 4.03 11.19 7.79
CA GLN A 150 4.28 9.75 7.73
C GLN A 150 4.96 9.21 8.99
N LEU A 151 5.96 9.93 9.51
CA LEU A 151 6.73 9.54 10.69
C LEU A 151 5.86 9.34 11.93
N PHE A 152 4.80 10.13 12.10
CA PHE A 152 3.90 10.00 13.25
C PHE A 152 2.67 9.17 12.94
N THR A 153 2.00 9.40 11.81
CA THR A 153 0.71 8.76 11.54
C THR A 153 0.83 7.27 11.25
N ILE A 154 1.90 6.82 10.59
CA ILE A 154 2.08 5.40 10.27
C ILE A 154 2.38 4.60 11.54
N PRO A 155 3.41 4.92 12.35
CA PRO A 155 3.69 4.15 13.57
C PRO A 155 2.56 4.22 14.59
N ALA A 156 2.01 5.40 14.86
CA ALA A 156 0.93 5.53 15.84
C ALA A 156 -0.35 4.84 15.38
N GLY A 157 -0.75 5.05 14.12
CA GLY A 157 -1.93 4.40 13.54
C GLY A 157 -1.79 2.88 13.52
N PHE A 158 -0.63 2.36 13.13
CA PHE A 158 -0.37 0.93 13.11
C PHE A 158 -0.30 0.32 14.51
N ALA A 159 0.31 1.01 15.48
CA ALA A 159 0.36 0.56 16.87
C ALA A 159 -1.04 0.48 17.49
N ILE A 160 -1.87 1.51 17.33
CA ILE A 160 -3.23 1.54 17.87
C ILE A 160 -4.10 0.45 17.23
N THR A 161 -4.06 0.32 15.90
CA THR A 161 -4.87 -0.69 15.20
C THR A 161 -4.42 -2.11 15.50
N SER A 162 -3.11 -2.36 15.60
CA SER A 162 -2.56 -3.65 16.02
C SER A 162 -2.94 -3.99 17.46
N PHE A 163 -2.85 -3.02 18.37
CA PHE A 163 -3.29 -3.19 19.76
C PHE A 163 -4.76 -3.58 19.84
N ILE A 164 -5.65 -2.87 19.13
CA ILE A 164 -7.07 -3.21 19.07
C ILE A 164 -7.26 -4.64 18.54
N GLY A 165 -6.60 -5.00 17.44
CA GLY A 165 -6.70 -6.33 16.85
C GLY A 165 -6.27 -7.46 17.80
N ILE A 166 -5.14 -7.29 18.49
CA ILE A 166 -4.59 -8.28 19.44
C ILE A 166 -5.56 -8.49 20.61
N ILE A 167 -6.04 -7.42 21.22
CA ILE A 167 -6.96 -7.52 22.37
C ILE A 167 -8.31 -8.10 21.95
N VAL A 168 -8.85 -7.70 20.81
CA VAL A 168 -10.10 -8.26 20.29
C VAL A 168 -9.96 -9.77 20.00
N SER A 169 -8.84 -10.19 19.40
CA SER A 169 -8.53 -11.62 19.20
C SER A 169 -8.44 -12.35 20.53
N SER A 170 -7.75 -11.78 21.52
CA SER A 170 -7.66 -12.31 22.89
C SER A 170 -9.04 -12.45 23.56
N SER A 171 -9.90 -11.45 23.46
CA SER A 171 -11.27 -11.49 23.98
C SER A 171 -12.10 -12.62 23.36
N SER A 172 -11.86 -12.98 22.10
CA SER A 172 -12.58 -14.07 21.44
C SER A 172 -12.33 -15.44 22.07
N VAL A 173 -11.14 -15.66 22.66
CA VAL A 173 -10.82 -16.90 23.40
C VAL A 173 -11.70 -17.03 24.63
N VAL A 174 -11.94 -15.92 25.35
CA VAL A 174 -12.82 -15.92 26.53
C VAL A 174 -14.28 -16.11 26.15
N ILE A 175 -14.72 -15.51 25.05
CA ILE A 175 -16.13 -15.54 24.62
C ILE A 175 -16.49 -16.89 23.98
N TYR A 176 -15.60 -17.46 23.15
CA TYR A 176 -15.90 -18.61 22.29
C TYR A 176 -14.98 -19.81 22.48
N GLY A 177 -14.01 -19.75 23.40
CA GLY A 177 -13.06 -20.83 23.65
C GLY A 177 -12.01 -21.04 22.56
N LYS A 178 -11.98 -20.19 21.53
CA LYS A 178 -11.03 -20.26 20.41
C LYS A 178 -10.61 -18.88 19.95
N GLU A 179 -9.36 -18.77 19.50
CA GLU A 179 -8.84 -17.52 18.96
C GLU A 179 -9.40 -17.26 17.55
N ILE A 180 -10.00 -16.08 17.37
CA ILE A 180 -10.51 -15.56 16.10
C ILE A 180 -9.67 -14.35 15.73
N TRP A 181 -8.66 -14.58 14.88
CA TRP A 181 -7.71 -13.56 14.43
C TRP A 181 -8.33 -12.48 13.54
N ASN A 182 -9.44 -12.79 12.86
CA ASN A 182 -10.08 -11.90 11.90
C ASN A 182 -11.25 -11.14 12.56
N PRO A 183 -11.19 -9.81 12.67
CA PRO A 183 -12.22 -9.02 13.35
C PRO A 183 -13.59 -9.11 12.67
N LEU A 184 -13.64 -9.29 11.35
CA LEU A 184 -14.90 -9.44 10.62
C LEU A 184 -15.55 -10.79 10.90
N ASP A 185 -14.75 -11.85 11.06
CA ASP A 185 -15.27 -13.17 11.43
C ASP A 185 -15.77 -13.18 12.89
N LEU A 186 -15.14 -12.39 13.78
CA LEU A 186 -15.64 -12.18 15.15
C LEU A 186 -16.97 -11.39 15.17
N LEU A 187 -17.09 -10.33 14.36
CA LEU A 187 -18.35 -9.61 14.20
C LEU A 187 -19.47 -10.51 13.64
N MET A 188 -19.14 -11.41 12.71
CA MET A 188 -20.08 -12.40 12.21
C MET A 188 -20.56 -13.33 13.34
N LYS A 189 -19.66 -13.73 14.24
CA LYS A 189 -20.03 -14.49 15.44
C LYS A 189 -20.88 -13.70 16.42
N PHE A 190 -20.67 -12.39 16.54
CA PHE A 190 -21.51 -11.53 17.37
C PHE A 190 -22.93 -11.37 16.83
N GLN A 191 -23.13 -11.65 15.54
CA GLN A 191 -24.41 -11.59 14.84
C GLN A 191 -25.29 -12.81 15.10
N GLU A 192 -24.69 -13.96 15.42
CA GLU A 192 -25.41 -15.18 15.80
C GLU A 192 -26.19 -14.94 17.10
N GLY A 193 -27.53 -14.93 17.03
CA GLY A 193 -28.40 -14.65 18.18
C GLY A 193 -28.51 -13.19 18.59
N ALA A 194 -28.07 -12.25 17.74
CA ALA A 194 -28.08 -10.82 18.06
C ALA A 194 -29.49 -10.20 18.15
N SER A 195 -29.72 -9.38 19.17
CA SER A 195 -30.93 -8.54 19.27
C SER A 195 -30.97 -7.47 18.17
N SER A 196 -32.11 -6.79 17.98
CA SER A 196 -32.23 -5.70 17.00
C SER A 196 -31.21 -4.57 17.25
N GLY A 197 -30.99 -4.19 18.52
CA GLY A 197 -29.99 -3.19 18.89
C GLY A 197 -28.55 -3.62 18.60
N GLN A 198 -28.22 -4.89 18.86
CA GLN A 198 -26.89 -5.43 18.55
C GLN A 198 -26.63 -5.50 17.04
N ARG A 199 -27.64 -5.87 16.25
CA ARG A 199 -27.56 -5.84 14.78
C ARG A 199 -27.32 -4.44 14.25
N PHE A 200 -27.97 -3.42 14.81
CA PHE A 200 -27.68 -2.02 14.45
C PHE A 200 -26.22 -1.65 14.76
N GLY A 201 -25.70 -2.03 15.93
CA GLY A 201 -24.29 -1.83 16.27
C GLY A 201 -23.32 -2.50 15.28
N ILE A 202 -23.59 -3.75 14.89
CA ILE A 202 -22.79 -4.48 13.89
C ILE A 202 -22.84 -3.76 12.54
N PHE A 203 -24.01 -3.27 12.11
CA PHE A 203 -24.15 -2.51 10.87
C PHE A 203 -23.27 -1.25 10.88
N VAL A 204 -23.33 -0.45 11.95
CA VAL A 204 -22.56 0.80 12.10
C VAL A 204 -21.06 0.51 12.10
N ILE A 205 -20.60 -0.50 12.85
CA ILE A 205 -19.18 -0.88 12.87
C ILE A 205 -18.74 -1.38 11.48
N SER A 206 -19.55 -2.23 10.85
CA SER A 206 -19.23 -2.81 9.53
C SER A 206 -19.21 -1.73 8.44
N LEU A 207 -20.06 -0.72 8.52
CA LEU A 207 -20.01 0.45 7.63
C LEU A 207 -18.70 1.22 7.82
N GLY A 208 -18.22 1.36 9.06
CA GLY A 208 -16.92 1.99 9.35
C GLY A 208 -15.75 1.24 8.73
N PHE A 209 -15.76 -0.09 8.84
CA PHE A 209 -14.75 -0.93 8.21
C PHE A 209 -14.87 -0.95 6.69
N ALA A 210 -16.08 -0.95 6.12
CA ALA A 210 -16.29 -0.83 4.68
C ALA A 210 -15.74 0.51 4.14
N LEU A 211 -15.98 1.62 4.84
CA LEU A 211 -15.45 2.93 4.47
C LEU A 211 -13.93 2.99 4.59
N ALA A 212 -13.36 2.42 5.65
CA ALA A 212 -11.92 2.29 5.82
C ALA A 212 -11.31 1.52 4.64
N GLN A 213 -11.96 0.42 4.26
CA GLN A 213 -11.53 -0.44 3.18
C GLN A 213 -11.57 0.26 1.83
N LEU A 214 -12.66 0.97 1.54
CA LEU A 214 -12.84 1.76 0.32
C LEU A 214 -11.73 2.82 0.20
N GLY A 215 -11.53 3.63 1.25
CA GLY A 215 -10.53 4.68 1.21
C GLY A 215 -9.12 4.13 1.06
N THR A 216 -8.77 3.06 1.77
CA THR A 216 -7.45 2.43 1.62
C THR A 216 -7.26 1.85 0.22
N ASN A 217 -8.31 1.28 -0.37
CA ASN A 217 -8.22 0.69 -1.70
C ASN A 217 -8.00 1.73 -2.80
N ILE A 218 -8.62 2.91 -2.65
CA ILE A 218 -8.42 4.02 -3.59
C ILE A 218 -6.99 4.57 -3.46
N ALA A 219 -6.57 4.93 -2.24
CA ALA A 219 -5.25 5.51 -2.02
C ALA A 219 -4.13 4.52 -2.39
N ALA A 220 -4.06 3.38 -1.70
CA ALA A 220 -2.89 2.53 -1.78
C ALA A 220 -2.78 1.76 -3.11
N ASN A 221 -3.91 1.51 -3.79
CA ASN A 221 -3.96 0.54 -4.88
C ASN A 221 -4.43 1.13 -6.21
N SER A 222 -5.65 1.68 -6.31
CA SER A 222 -6.16 2.08 -7.62
C SER A 222 -5.40 3.26 -8.21
N VAL A 223 -5.07 4.27 -7.38
CA VAL A 223 -4.30 5.44 -7.82
C VAL A 223 -2.90 5.04 -8.26
N SER A 224 -2.21 4.21 -7.47
CA SER A 224 -0.88 3.71 -7.80
C SER A 224 -0.87 2.89 -9.10
N ALA A 225 -1.81 1.95 -9.25
CA ALA A 225 -1.97 1.22 -10.52
C ALA A 225 -2.30 2.15 -11.70
N GLY A 226 -3.10 3.18 -11.46
CA GLY A 226 -3.43 4.20 -12.45
C GLY A 226 -2.21 5.00 -12.89
N THR A 227 -1.34 5.41 -11.96
CA THR A 227 -0.09 6.11 -12.28
C THR A 227 0.84 5.20 -13.09
N ASP A 228 1.08 3.97 -12.64
CA ASP A 228 1.95 3.01 -13.33
C ASP A 228 1.49 2.76 -14.78
N MET A 229 0.20 2.50 -14.99
CA MET A 229 -0.33 2.26 -16.34
C MET A 229 -0.29 3.50 -17.22
N THR A 230 -0.42 4.70 -16.64
CA THR A 230 -0.27 5.96 -17.36
C THR A 230 1.17 6.15 -17.82
N ALA A 231 2.16 5.78 -16.98
CA ALA A 231 3.57 5.81 -17.38
C ALA A 231 3.89 4.81 -18.51
N LEU A 232 3.25 3.63 -18.49
CA LEU A 232 3.46 2.59 -19.53
C LEU A 232 2.78 2.92 -20.86
N PHE A 233 1.55 3.44 -20.83
CA PHE A 233 0.75 3.72 -22.04
C PHE A 233 0.11 5.11 -22.00
N PRO A 234 0.92 6.19 -21.96
CA PRO A 234 0.43 7.56 -21.69
C PRO A 234 -0.58 8.07 -22.72
N ARG A 235 -0.50 7.59 -23.97
CA ARG A 235 -1.44 7.97 -25.04
C ARG A 235 -2.84 7.38 -24.86
N TYR A 236 -2.97 6.24 -24.17
CA TYR A 236 -4.22 5.47 -24.12
C TYR A 236 -4.86 5.46 -22.72
N ILE A 237 -4.02 5.49 -21.68
CA ILE A 237 -4.43 5.31 -20.30
C ILE A 237 -4.10 6.58 -19.52
N ASN A 238 -5.11 7.13 -18.86
CA ASN A 238 -4.94 8.11 -17.79
C ASN A 238 -5.20 7.43 -16.44
N ILE A 239 -4.87 8.11 -15.34
CA ILE A 239 -5.01 7.56 -13.98
C ILE A 239 -6.42 7.01 -13.71
N ARG A 240 -7.47 7.67 -14.24
CA ARG A 240 -8.86 7.21 -14.08
C ARG A 240 -9.10 5.90 -14.82
N ARG A 241 -8.73 5.82 -16.11
CA ARG A 241 -8.84 4.60 -16.92
C ARG A 241 -8.04 3.46 -16.31
N GLY A 242 -6.81 3.72 -15.87
CA GLY A 242 -5.95 2.75 -15.20
C GLY A 242 -6.55 2.25 -13.88
N SER A 243 -7.20 3.14 -13.11
CA SER A 243 -7.92 2.75 -11.88
C SER A 243 -9.07 1.77 -12.17
N TYR A 244 -9.83 1.97 -13.26
CA TYR A 244 -10.89 1.03 -13.67
C TYR A 244 -10.34 -0.30 -14.19
N ILE A 245 -9.22 -0.28 -14.92
CA ILE A 245 -8.54 -1.51 -15.36
C ILE A 245 -8.06 -2.29 -14.13
N CYS A 246 -7.46 -1.61 -13.15
CA CYS A 246 -7.08 -2.19 -11.86
C CYS A 246 -8.28 -2.83 -11.15
N ALA A 247 -9.42 -2.15 -11.11
CA ALA A 247 -10.63 -2.68 -10.50
C ALA A 247 -11.18 -3.93 -11.21
N ALA A 248 -11.15 -3.95 -12.55
CA ALA A 248 -11.61 -5.09 -13.34
C ALA A 248 -10.70 -6.31 -13.16
N ILE A 249 -9.37 -6.13 -13.26
CA ILE A 249 -8.41 -7.21 -13.08
C ILE A 249 -8.40 -7.71 -11.63
N GLY A 250 -8.55 -6.79 -10.66
CA GLY A 250 -8.66 -7.12 -9.23
C GLY A 250 -9.85 -8.02 -8.90
N LEU A 251 -10.97 -7.89 -9.62
CA LEU A 251 -12.10 -8.80 -9.52
C LEU A 251 -11.84 -10.12 -10.25
N ALA A 252 -11.32 -10.05 -11.49
CA ALA A 252 -11.10 -11.20 -12.36
C ALA A 252 -10.07 -12.21 -11.81
N MET A 253 -9.12 -11.77 -10.97
CA MET A 253 -8.12 -12.65 -10.37
C MET A 253 -8.64 -13.56 -9.25
N CYS A 254 -9.93 -13.47 -8.88
CA CYS A 254 -10.53 -14.26 -7.80
C CYS A 254 -9.79 -14.10 -6.45
N PRO A 255 -9.83 -12.89 -5.85
CA PRO A 255 -8.97 -12.56 -4.70
C PRO A 255 -9.18 -13.44 -3.46
N TRP A 256 -10.32 -14.10 -3.34
CA TRP A 256 -10.60 -15.04 -2.24
C TRP A 256 -9.64 -16.23 -2.19
N ASN A 257 -9.07 -16.65 -3.33
CA ASN A 257 -8.09 -17.72 -3.36
C ASN A 257 -6.80 -17.35 -2.60
N LEU A 258 -6.42 -16.07 -2.61
CA LEU A 258 -5.21 -15.55 -1.95
C LEU A 258 -5.34 -15.45 -0.42
N VAL A 259 -6.58 -15.30 0.08
CA VAL A 259 -6.90 -15.16 1.51
C VAL A 259 -7.57 -16.41 2.08
N SER A 260 -7.57 -17.52 1.33
CA SER A 260 -8.17 -18.79 1.74
C SER A 260 -7.53 -19.35 3.02
N THR A 261 -6.23 -19.11 3.24
CA THR A 261 -5.53 -19.46 4.48
C THR A 261 -4.49 -18.41 4.88
N SER A 262 -4.27 -18.23 6.18
CA SER A 262 -3.33 -17.26 6.74
C SER A 262 -1.88 -17.52 6.29
N ASN A 263 -1.51 -18.80 6.15
CA ASN A 263 -0.18 -19.18 5.67
C ASN A 263 0.05 -18.78 4.21
N GLN A 264 -0.93 -19.01 3.32
CA GLN A 264 -0.80 -18.62 1.92
C GLN A 264 -0.61 -17.10 1.80
N PHE A 265 -1.44 -16.32 2.49
CA PHE A 265 -1.37 -14.85 2.42
C PHE A 265 -0.02 -14.31 2.90
N THR A 266 0.47 -14.75 4.05
CA THR A 266 1.78 -14.33 4.58
C THR A 266 2.93 -14.75 3.68
N THR A 267 2.90 -15.97 3.13
CA THR A 267 3.90 -16.43 2.16
C THR A 267 3.88 -15.60 0.89
N TYR A 268 2.70 -15.21 0.38
CA TYR A 268 2.60 -14.30 -0.77
C TYR A 268 3.23 -12.93 -0.45
N LEU A 269 2.90 -12.31 0.68
CA LEU A 269 3.47 -11.02 1.06
C LEU A 269 4.99 -11.07 1.22
N ALA A 270 5.50 -12.14 1.82
CA ALA A 270 6.93 -12.35 2.00
C ALA A 270 7.66 -12.70 0.68
N ALA A 271 6.96 -13.29 -0.30
CA ALA A 271 7.48 -13.46 -1.65
C ALA A 271 7.61 -12.10 -2.36
N TYR A 272 6.60 -11.24 -2.21
CA TYR A 272 6.57 -9.95 -2.89
C TYR A 272 7.55 -8.93 -2.30
N SER A 273 7.74 -8.93 -0.98
CA SER A 273 8.70 -8.04 -0.32
C SER A 273 10.13 -8.23 -0.85
N LEU A 274 10.47 -9.44 -1.32
CA LEU A 274 11.76 -9.79 -1.91
C LEU A 274 12.02 -9.10 -3.26
N PHE A 275 10.99 -9.00 -4.10
CA PHE A 275 11.08 -8.26 -5.36
C PHE A 275 11.11 -6.76 -5.11
N LEU A 276 10.25 -6.26 -4.23
CA LEU A 276 10.16 -4.82 -3.95
C LEU A 276 11.42 -4.28 -3.27
N SER A 277 12.02 -5.04 -2.34
CA SER A 277 13.27 -4.63 -1.69
C SER A 277 14.41 -4.45 -2.69
N SER A 278 14.54 -5.38 -3.64
CA SER A 278 15.59 -5.30 -4.67
C SER A 278 15.42 -4.06 -5.57
N ILE A 279 14.17 -3.70 -5.94
CA ILE A 279 13.88 -2.46 -6.68
C ILE A 279 14.22 -1.24 -5.84
N ALA A 280 13.78 -1.22 -4.58
CA ALA A 280 14.05 -0.13 -3.64
C ALA A 280 15.55 0.14 -3.50
N GLY A 281 16.36 -0.93 -3.39
CA GLY A 281 17.81 -0.83 -3.32
C GLY A 281 18.43 -0.13 -4.53
N VAL A 282 18.04 -0.52 -5.75
CA VAL A 282 18.52 0.12 -6.97
C VAL A 282 18.10 1.59 -7.03
N MET A 283 16.83 1.90 -6.75
CA MET A 283 16.31 3.27 -6.81
C MET A 283 16.99 4.20 -5.80
N ILE A 284 17.15 3.74 -4.54
CA ILE A 284 17.84 4.50 -3.50
C ILE A 284 19.30 4.74 -3.90
N CYS A 285 19.97 3.72 -4.44
CA CYS A 285 21.34 3.84 -4.89
C CYS A 285 21.50 4.85 -6.04
N ASP A 286 20.65 4.73 -7.05
CA ASP A 286 20.67 5.60 -8.23
C ASP A 286 20.49 7.07 -7.83
N TYR A 287 19.46 7.36 -7.03
CA TYR A 287 19.15 8.74 -6.64
C TYR A 287 20.21 9.34 -5.70
N TYR A 288 20.53 8.66 -4.58
CA TYR A 288 21.34 9.26 -3.52
C TYR A 288 22.85 9.15 -3.77
N PHE A 289 23.32 8.02 -4.32
CA PHE A 289 24.75 7.73 -4.38
C PHE A 289 25.34 7.96 -5.78
N VAL A 290 24.63 7.55 -6.83
CA VAL A 290 25.12 7.66 -8.21
C VAL A 290 24.83 9.06 -8.79
N ARG A 291 23.58 9.50 -8.74
CA ARG A 291 23.15 10.78 -9.31
C ARG A 291 23.23 11.96 -8.34
N LYS A 292 23.20 11.69 -7.04
CA LYS A 292 23.27 12.67 -5.94
C LYS A 292 22.18 13.74 -6.05
N GLY A 293 20.94 13.31 -6.24
CA GLY A 293 19.77 14.19 -6.39
C GLY A 293 19.58 14.78 -7.79
N TYR A 294 20.54 14.62 -8.71
CA TYR A 294 20.41 15.18 -10.06
C TYR A 294 19.56 14.31 -10.98
N LEU A 295 18.47 14.89 -11.48
CA LEU A 295 17.62 14.29 -12.50
C LEU A 295 17.35 15.30 -13.61
N GLU A 296 17.55 14.91 -14.87
CA GLU A 296 17.19 15.71 -16.03
C GLU A 296 15.74 15.39 -16.41
N VAL A 297 14.78 16.20 -15.94
CA VAL A 297 13.35 15.89 -16.05
C VAL A 297 12.91 15.76 -17.50
N LYS A 298 13.39 16.63 -18.40
CA LYS A 298 13.11 16.54 -19.85
C LYS A 298 13.52 15.18 -20.43
N GLY A 299 14.66 14.64 -20.00
CA GLY A 299 15.14 13.33 -20.42
C GLY A 299 14.26 12.18 -19.94
N LEU A 300 13.62 12.29 -18.75
CA LEU A 300 12.75 11.24 -18.21
C LEU A 300 11.46 11.03 -19.03
N TYR A 301 11.04 12.05 -19.79
CA TYR A 301 9.83 12.00 -20.63
C TYR A 301 10.15 11.84 -22.14
N SER A 302 11.41 11.56 -22.49
CA SER A 302 11.84 11.38 -23.88
C SER A 302 12.16 9.91 -24.19
N ALA A 303 11.68 9.42 -25.33
CA ALA A 303 12.06 8.12 -25.89
C ALA A 303 13.18 8.24 -26.94
N ASP A 304 13.90 9.36 -26.93
CA ASP A 304 15.03 9.60 -27.83
C ASP A 304 16.17 8.60 -27.56
N PRO A 305 16.63 7.85 -28.58
CA PRO A 305 17.77 6.94 -28.45
C PRO A 305 19.06 7.59 -27.96
N SER A 306 19.25 8.90 -28.18
CA SER A 306 20.39 9.65 -27.63
C SER A 306 20.18 10.18 -26.20
N GLY A 307 18.98 9.99 -25.63
CA GLY A 307 18.65 10.47 -24.30
C GLY A 307 19.42 9.75 -23.18
N PRO A 308 19.70 10.44 -22.05
CA PRO A 308 20.51 9.88 -20.96
C PRO A 308 19.85 8.68 -20.26
N TYR A 309 18.54 8.51 -20.39
CA TYR A 309 17.77 7.42 -19.78
C TYR A 309 17.37 6.32 -20.77
N TYR A 310 17.78 6.41 -22.04
CA TYR A 310 17.42 5.43 -23.06
C TYR A 310 18.23 4.14 -22.95
N TYR A 311 19.50 4.21 -22.54
CA TYR A 311 20.39 3.04 -22.39
C TYR A 311 20.35 2.10 -23.63
N ASP A 312 20.34 0.79 -23.40
CA ASP A 312 20.29 -0.24 -24.43
C ASP A 312 18.81 -0.58 -24.72
N PHE A 313 18.22 0.07 -25.74
CA PHE A 313 16.82 -0.12 -26.15
C PHE A 313 15.77 0.17 -25.06
N GLY A 314 16.03 1.16 -24.20
CA GLY A 314 15.17 1.50 -23.06
C GLY A 314 15.49 0.72 -21.78
N LEU A 315 16.52 -0.14 -21.79
CA LEU A 315 16.84 -1.01 -20.65
C LEU A 315 18.24 -0.74 -20.10
N SER A 316 18.32 -0.51 -18.79
CA SER A 316 19.60 -0.46 -18.08
C SER A 316 20.00 -1.85 -17.62
N TRP A 317 20.92 -2.51 -18.35
CA TRP A 317 21.44 -3.81 -17.94
C TRP A 317 22.07 -3.78 -16.54
N ARG A 318 22.64 -2.63 -16.12
CA ARG A 318 23.18 -2.45 -14.77
C ARG A 318 22.09 -2.57 -13.71
N ALA A 319 20.97 -1.87 -13.91
CA ALA A 319 19.83 -1.89 -12.99
C ALA A 319 19.20 -3.29 -12.91
N TYR A 320 18.98 -3.95 -14.05
CA TYR A 320 18.41 -5.29 -14.07
C TYR A 320 19.34 -6.34 -13.46
N THR A 321 20.65 -6.24 -13.69
CA THR A 321 21.63 -7.15 -13.08
C THR A 321 21.63 -6.99 -11.57
N ALA A 322 21.69 -5.75 -11.07
CA ALA A 322 21.63 -5.45 -9.64
C ALA A 322 20.33 -5.93 -8.99
N TYR A 323 19.20 -5.72 -9.67
CA TYR A 323 17.88 -6.21 -9.25
C TYR A 323 17.87 -7.74 -9.12
N ILE A 324 18.36 -8.47 -10.12
CA ILE A 324 18.44 -9.94 -10.11
C ILE A 324 19.35 -10.42 -8.97
N CYS A 325 20.52 -9.79 -8.77
CA CYS A 325 21.41 -10.13 -7.66
C CYS A 325 20.75 -9.96 -6.28
N GLY A 326 19.96 -8.89 -6.08
CA GLY A 326 19.19 -8.67 -4.85
C GLY A 326 18.09 -9.70 -4.61
N ILE A 327 17.50 -10.26 -5.68
CA ILE A 327 16.55 -11.37 -5.58
C ILE A 327 17.27 -12.66 -5.21
N LEU A 328 18.36 -12.96 -5.91
CA LEU A 328 19.07 -14.25 -5.82
C LEU A 328 19.60 -14.53 -4.42
N ILE A 329 20.02 -13.52 -3.65
CA ILE A 329 20.51 -13.73 -2.28
C ILE A 329 19.44 -14.31 -1.34
N ASN A 330 18.16 -14.03 -1.62
CA ASN A 330 17.04 -14.43 -0.78
C ASN A 330 16.27 -15.66 -1.31
N ILE A 331 16.51 -16.06 -2.57
CA ILE A 331 15.70 -17.09 -3.24
C ILE A 331 15.81 -18.47 -2.58
N VAL A 332 16.97 -18.81 -2.03
CA VAL A 332 17.20 -20.08 -1.33
C VAL A 332 16.41 -20.11 -0.03
N GLY A 333 16.42 -19.04 0.76
CA GLY A 333 15.61 -19.00 1.99
C GLY A 333 14.11 -18.91 1.71
N PHE A 334 13.71 -18.28 0.60
CA PHE A 334 12.32 -18.30 0.13
C PHE A 334 11.84 -19.72 -0.20
N ALA A 335 12.65 -20.54 -0.87
CA ALA A 335 12.32 -21.95 -1.10
C ALA A 335 12.06 -22.69 0.22
N GLY A 336 12.81 -22.34 1.28
CA GLY A 336 12.57 -22.77 2.65
C GLY A 336 11.17 -22.44 3.16
N ALA A 337 10.76 -21.18 3.00
CA ALA A 337 9.45 -20.69 3.44
C ALA A 337 8.27 -21.35 2.69
N VAL A 338 8.49 -21.86 1.47
CA VAL A 338 7.48 -22.58 0.67
C VAL A 338 7.50 -24.10 0.97
N GLY A 339 8.28 -24.54 1.97
CA GLY A 339 8.26 -25.92 2.46
C GLY A 339 9.36 -26.82 1.89
N ARG A 340 10.42 -26.26 1.31
CA ARG A 340 11.63 -27.03 0.95
C ARG A 340 12.62 -27.02 2.12
N THR A 341 13.41 -28.08 2.21
CA THR A 341 14.54 -28.13 3.16
C THR A 341 15.68 -27.30 2.61
N VAL A 342 16.13 -26.29 3.36
CA VAL A 342 17.19 -25.37 2.94
C VAL A 342 18.22 -25.18 4.06
N PRO A 343 19.46 -24.79 3.75
CA PRO A 343 20.47 -24.52 4.77
C PRO A 343 20.00 -23.46 5.76
N VAL A 344 20.30 -23.65 7.05
CA VAL A 344 19.88 -22.73 8.13
C VAL A 344 20.36 -21.29 7.88
N GLY A 345 21.55 -21.12 7.29
CA GLY A 345 22.07 -19.81 6.90
C GLY A 345 21.16 -19.08 5.90
N ALA A 346 20.61 -19.79 4.91
CA ALA A 346 19.69 -19.20 3.94
C ALA A 346 18.37 -18.75 4.60
N THR A 347 17.90 -19.50 5.60
CA THR A 347 16.73 -19.11 6.41
C THR A 347 16.99 -17.81 7.18
N TYR A 348 18.19 -17.64 7.76
CA TYR A 348 18.53 -16.40 8.47
C TYR A 348 18.64 -15.18 7.54
N VAL A 349 19.24 -15.34 6.36
CA VAL A 349 19.28 -14.28 5.34
C VAL A 349 17.85 -13.90 4.94
N TYR A 350 16.98 -14.89 4.71
CA TYR A 350 15.59 -14.63 4.33
C TYR A 350 14.74 -14.01 5.45
N ASN A 351 15.04 -14.31 6.72
CA ASN A 351 14.42 -13.58 7.84
C ASN A 351 14.71 -12.08 7.78
N LEU A 352 15.78 -11.65 7.08
CA LEU A 352 16.16 -10.26 6.85
C LEU A 352 15.95 -9.82 5.39
N ASN A 353 15.07 -10.51 4.63
CA ASN A 353 14.97 -10.42 3.17
C ASN A 353 14.89 -8.99 2.61
N TYR A 354 14.23 -8.09 3.32
CA TYR A 354 14.08 -6.72 2.86
C TYR A 354 15.41 -5.97 2.86
N PHE A 355 16.18 -6.07 3.95
CA PHE A 355 17.48 -5.39 4.03
C PHE A 355 18.52 -6.08 3.15
N THR A 356 18.59 -7.41 3.17
CA THR A 356 19.57 -8.15 2.36
C THR A 356 19.34 -7.91 0.87
N GLY A 357 18.08 -7.93 0.42
CA GLY A 357 17.73 -7.65 -0.98
C GLY A 357 18.10 -6.23 -1.39
N SER A 358 17.68 -5.22 -0.60
CA SER A 358 17.97 -3.81 -0.89
C SER A 358 19.47 -3.50 -0.87
N ILE A 359 20.21 -3.99 0.12
CA ILE A 359 21.64 -3.70 0.28
C ILE A 359 22.45 -4.36 -0.84
N VAL A 360 22.17 -5.63 -1.17
CA VAL A 360 22.87 -6.33 -2.25
C VAL A 360 22.57 -5.67 -3.60
N ALA A 361 21.31 -5.34 -3.88
CA ALA A 361 20.94 -4.65 -5.11
C ALA A 361 21.61 -3.27 -5.20
N ALA A 362 21.58 -2.47 -4.12
CA ALA A 362 22.25 -1.17 -4.08
C ALA A 362 23.77 -1.29 -4.29
N GLY A 363 24.42 -2.22 -3.60
CA GLY A 363 25.87 -2.43 -3.70
C GLY A 363 26.30 -2.87 -5.10
N VAL A 364 25.58 -3.82 -5.71
CA VAL A 364 25.85 -4.26 -7.08
C VAL A 364 25.61 -3.13 -8.08
N TYR A 365 24.52 -2.37 -7.93
CA TYR A 365 24.23 -1.24 -8.82
C TYR A 365 25.34 -0.19 -8.73
N TYR A 366 25.72 0.20 -7.51
CA TYR A 366 26.82 1.14 -7.28
C TYR A 366 28.11 0.67 -7.96
N ALA A 367 28.52 -0.58 -7.72
CA ALA A 367 29.72 -1.15 -8.33
C ALA A 367 29.67 -1.16 -9.86
N LEU A 368 28.53 -1.54 -10.45
CA LEU A 368 28.35 -1.55 -11.91
C LEU A 368 28.37 -0.14 -12.49
N THR A 369 27.74 0.84 -11.86
CA THR A 369 27.77 2.24 -12.32
C THR A 369 29.13 2.91 -12.09
N TRP A 370 29.91 2.43 -11.13
CA TRP A 370 31.28 2.90 -10.91
C TRP A 370 32.23 2.35 -11.98
N LEU A 371 32.11 1.06 -12.33
CA LEU A 371 32.90 0.44 -13.40
C LEU A 371 32.45 0.85 -14.81
N PHE A 372 31.15 1.04 -15.00
CA PHE A 372 30.53 1.40 -16.28
C PHE A 372 29.62 2.63 -16.10
N PRO A 373 30.21 3.85 -16.06
CA PRO A 373 29.50 5.10 -15.82
C PRO A 373 28.25 5.28 -16.68
N ILE A 374 27.25 5.94 -16.10
CA ILE A 374 25.98 6.30 -16.74
C ILE A 374 25.90 7.83 -16.91
N PRO A 375 25.17 8.32 -17.93
CA PRO A 375 25.00 9.76 -18.14
C PRO A 375 24.00 10.38 -17.14
N ALA A 376 23.89 11.72 -17.17
CA ALA A 376 23.04 12.51 -16.28
C ALA A 376 23.31 12.28 -14.77
N THR A 377 24.58 12.37 -14.37
CA THR A 377 25.03 12.26 -12.97
C THR A 377 25.71 13.54 -12.51
N SER A 378 25.59 13.88 -11.23
CA SER A 378 26.31 15.00 -10.62
C SER A 378 27.45 14.53 -9.72
N ARG A 379 28.54 15.32 -9.66
CA ARG A 379 29.67 15.05 -8.76
C ARG A 379 29.35 15.42 -7.30
N TRP A 380 28.48 16.39 -7.08
CA TRP A 380 28.00 16.85 -5.76
C TRP A 380 26.47 16.75 -5.68
N TRP A 381 25.92 16.88 -4.48
CA TRP A 381 24.46 16.92 -4.30
C TRP A 381 23.86 18.08 -5.10
N ASN A 382 22.91 17.78 -5.99
CA ASN A 382 22.31 18.75 -6.90
C ASN A 382 20.87 18.35 -7.24
N GLU A 383 19.93 18.69 -6.36
CA GLU A 383 18.49 18.67 -6.68
C GLU A 383 18.18 19.97 -7.42
N VAL A 384 17.79 19.87 -8.70
CA VAL A 384 17.45 21.03 -9.53
C VAL A 384 15.99 21.38 -9.28
N ASP A 385 15.71 22.58 -8.77
CA ASP A 385 14.36 23.13 -8.66
C ASP A 385 13.91 23.61 -10.06
N GLU A 386 13.04 22.85 -10.74
CA GLU A 386 12.50 23.22 -12.06
C GLU A 386 11.29 24.18 -11.99
N ASP A 387 10.97 24.75 -10.82
CA ASP A 387 9.82 25.64 -10.64
C ASP A 387 9.97 27.02 -11.33
N ASP A 388 11.16 27.40 -11.82
CA ASP A 388 11.39 28.77 -12.34
C ASP A 388 11.34 28.93 -13.87
N ALA A 389 11.16 27.87 -14.69
CA ALA A 389 11.04 28.08 -16.14
C ALA A 389 10.32 26.92 -16.88
N GLN A 390 9.12 27.20 -17.39
CA GLN A 390 8.49 26.55 -18.56
C GLN A 390 7.53 25.35 -18.39
N MET A 391 7.11 24.94 -17.19
CA MET A 391 6.05 23.89 -17.05
C MET A 391 4.60 24.43 -17.05
N SER A 392 4.39 25.76 -16.96
CA SER A 392 3.05 26.39 -16.92
C SER A 392 2.21 26.13 -18.19
N GLU A 393 2.84 25.99 -19.36
CA GLU A 393 2.10 25.86 -20.63
C GLU A 393 1.51 24.46 -20.88
N ALA A 394 1.93 23.43 -20.14
CA ALA A 394 1.43 22.06 -20.32
C ALA A 394 0.15 21.76 -19.52
N SER A 395 -0.23 22.63 -18.58
CA SER A 395 -1.39 22.46 -17.70
C SER A 395 -2.55 23.38 -18.04
N GLY A 396 -2.79 23.70 -19.32
CA GLY A 396 -4.09 24.21 -19.81
C GLY A 396 -4.80 25.23 -18.92
N GLN A 397 -4.07 26.21 -18.40
CA GLN A 397 -4.62 27.35 -17.70
C GLN A 397 -4.67 28.50 -18.72
N GLU A 398 -5.86 28.72 -19.29
CA GLU A 398 -6.17 29.99 -19.94
C GLU A 398 -6.16 31.06 -18.83
N ASP A 399 -5.07 31.81 -18.73
CA ASP A 399 -4.99 33.02 -17.93
C ASP A 399 -5.87 34.08 -18.58
N GLY A 400 -7.06 34.27 -18.04
CA GLY A 400 -7.76 35.54 -18.12
C GLY A 400 -7.30 36.39 -16.95
N ASP A 401 -6.52 37.43 -17.23
CA ASP A 401 -6.53 38.72 -16.50
C ASP A 401 -5.67 39.72 -17.29
N GLU A 402 -6.33 40.43 -18.20
CA GLU A 402 -5.83 41.65 -18.80
C GLU A 402 -5.76 42.78 -17.75
N GLU A 403 -4.63 43.48 -17.79
CA GLU A 403 -4.47 44.91 -17.50
C GLU A 403 -4.75 45.44 -16.07
N ASN A 404 -3.66 45.62 -15.32
CA ASN A 404 -3.41 46.89 -14.64
C ASN A 404 -1.91 47.09 -14.38
N VAL A 405 -1.18 47.54 -15.41
CA VAL A 405 0.14 48.15 -15.25
C VAL A 405 0.00 49.64 -15.53
N GLY A 406 -0.02 50.42 -14.45
CA GLY A 406 -0.02 51.87 -14.51
C GLY A 406 0.99 52.45 -13.53
N ARG A 407 2.23 52.62 -13.97
CA ARG A 407 3.02 53.88 -13.96
C ARG A 407 4.52 53.62 -14.08
N GLU A 408 5.06 54.01 -15.23
CA GLU A 408 6.45 54.39 -15.47
C GLU A 408 6.83 55.65 -14.68
N GLU A 409 8.07 55.73 -14.21
CA GLU A 409 9.13 56.59 -14.78
C GLU A 409 10.32 56.69 -13.80
N THR A 410 11.46 56.11 -14.18
CA THR A 410 12.77 56.52 -13.66
C THR A 410 13.66 56.84 -14.85
N VAL A 411 13.86 58.14 -15.05
CA VAL A 411 14.68 58.77 -16.10
C VAL A 411 16.16 58.46 -15.87
N ILE A 412 16.84 57.96 -16.90
CA ILE A 412 18.31 57.93 -17.00
C ILE A 412 18.75 59.01 -18.00
N GLY A 413 19.72 59.84 -17.59
CA GLY A 413 20.52 60.73 -18.43
C GLY A 413 21.27 61.71 -17.54
N THR A 414 22.52 62.13 -17.74
CA THR A 414 23.52 61.93 -18.80
C THR A 414 24.87 62.42 -18.23
N LYS A 415 25.99 61.98 -18.83
CA LYS A 415 27.36 62.47 -18.58
C LYS A 415 27.50 64.00 -18.75
N GLY A 416 28.45 64.62 -18.04
CA GLY A 416 29.01 65.92 -18.44
C GLY A 416 29.90 66.65 -17.40
N VAL A 417 31.21 66.66 -17.69
CA VAL A 417 32.34 67.48 -17.17
C VAL A 417 32.91 67.12 -15.80
#